data_AF-A0A414Q847-F1
#
_entry.id   AF-A0A414Q847-F1
#
_cell.length_a   1.000
_cell.length_b   1.000
_cell.length_c   1.000
_cell.angle_alpha   90.00
_cell.angle_beta   90.00
_cell.angle_gamma   90.00
#
_symmetry.space_group_name_H-M   'P 1'
#
loop_
_entity.id
_entity.type
_entity.pdbx_description
1 polymer ?
#
loop_
_entity_poly.entity_id
_entity_poly.type
_entity_poly.pdbx_seq_one_letter_code
_entity_poly.pdbx_strand_id
1 'polypeptide(L)'
;MNELYIPPQRLNRNPINGRFLKGSIPHNKGKKWDDYIPSHKRENMIKGLALGRTGNPNIAGCNAKKVVAIKSGRLQGVFQSSNDAERKTGICARNIRNCCSGKRKHAGGYQWFWESDNSWCELIINE
;
A
#
# COMPACT_ATOMS: atom_id res chain seq x y z
N MET A 1 36.23 -51.29 -20.70
CA MET A 1 35.76 -49.93 -20.99
C MET A 1 34.78 -49.56 -19.90
N ASN A 2 35.16 -48.64 -19.00
CA ASN A 2 34.22 -48.15 -17.99
C ASN A 2 33.36 -47.09 -18.65
N GLU A 3 32.07 -47.39 -18.81
CA GLU A 3 31.10 -46.46 -19.36
C GLU A 3 30.94 -45.27 -18.41
N LEU A 4 31.00 -44.07 -18.99
CA LEU A 4 30.89 -42.81 -18.25
C LEU A 4 29.41 -42.64 -17.86
N TYR A 5 29.06 -43.04 -16.63
CA TYR A 5 27.72 -42.83 -16.11
C TYR A 5 27.49 -41.35 -15.81
N ILE A 6 26.59 -40.72 -16.58
CA ILE A 6 26.13 -39.35 -16.33
C ILE A 6 24.71 -39.44 -15.75
N PRO A 7 24.47 -39.00 -14.50
CA PRO A 7 23.14 -39.05 -13.92
C PRO A 7 22.17 -38.12 -14.67
N PRO A 8 20.89 -38.49 -14.80
CA PRO A 8 19.89 -37.66 -15.47
C PRO A 8 19.69 -36.34 -14.72
N GLN A 9 19.73 -35.22 -15.46
CA GLN A 9 19.54 -33.90 -14.89
C GLN A 9 18.09 -33.72 -14.42
N ARG A 10 17.88 -33.63 -13.10
CA ARG A 10 16.55 -33.38 -12.52
C ARG A 10 16.16 -31.92 -12.75
N LEU A 11 15.16 -31.68 -13.60
CA LEU A 11 14.58 -30.36 -13.81
C LEU A 11 13.79 -29.94 -12.56
N ASN A 12 14.16 -28.82 -11.94
CA ASN A 12 13.42 -28.27 -10.79
C ASN A 12 12.16 -27.47 -11.22
N ARG A 13 11.95 -27.32 -12.53
CA ARG A 13 10.88 -26.53 -13.15
C ARG A 13 10.21 -27.35 -14.23
N ASN A 14 8.90 -27.19 -14.37
CA ASN A 14 8.15 -27.79 -15.44
C ASN A 14 8.53 -27.10 -16.77
N PRO A 15 8.94 -27.85 -17.81
CA PRO A 15 9.46 -27.29 -19.05
C PRO A 15 8.41 -26.58 -19.91
N ILE A 16 7.12 -26.86 -19.70
CA ILE A 16 6.02 -26.30 -20.50
C ILE A 16 5.55 -24.96 -19.90
N ASN A 17 5.42 -24.87 -18.57
CA ASN A 17 4.81 -23.71 -17.91
C ASN A 17 5.80 -22.92 -17.02
N GLY A 18 7.05 -23.36 -16.88
CA GLY A 18 8.10 -22.70 -16.11
C GLY A 18 7.91 -22.72 -14.58
N ARG A 19 6.81 -23.31 -14.09
CA ARG A 19 6.50 -23.39 -12.66
C ARG A 19 7.44 -24.37 -11.96
N PHE A 20 7.75 -24.07 -10.71
CA PHE A 20 8.50 -24.98 -9.85
C PHE A 20 7.72 -26.28 -9.63
N LEU A 21 8.41 -27.42 -9.68
CA LEU A 21 7.79 -28.71 -9.41
C LEU A 21 7.49 -28.87 -7.91
N LYS A 22 6.43 -29.62 -7.57
CA LYS A 22 6.10 -29.90 -6.17
C LYS A 22 7.28 -30.59 -5.49
N GLY A 23 7.74 -30.05 -4.36
CA GLY A 23 8.92 -30.53 -3.64
C GLY A 23 10.26 -29.93 -4.08
N SER A 24 10.28 -29.03 -5.07
CA SER A 24 11.50 -28.30 -5.42
C SER A 24 11.95 -27.43 -4.25
N ILE A 25 13.22 -27.52 -3.89
CA ILE A 25 13.83 -26.64 -2.88
C ILE A 25 14.35 -25.39 -3.60
N PRO A 26 13.90 -24.18 -3.23
CA PRO A 26 14.47 -22.95 -3.78
C PRO A 26 15.97 -22.89 -3.49
N HIS A 27 16.76 -22.42 -4.48
CA HIS A 27 18.22 -22.30 -4.38
C HIS A 27 18.74 -21.41 -3.24
N ASN A 28 17.86 -20.60 -2.63
CA ASN A 28 18.14 -19.70 -1.52
C ASN A 28 17.60 -20.20 -0.17
N LYS A 29 16.91 -21.34 -0.11
CA LYS A 29 16.37 -21.89 1.13
C LYS A 29 17.52 -22.23 2.09
N GLY A 30 17.47 -21.68 3.31
CA GLY A 30 18.47 -21.93 4.36
C GLY A 30 19.78 -21.16 4.23
N LYS A 31 19.97 -20.35 3.17
CA LYS A 31 21.13 -19.47 3.06
C LYS A 31 20.98 -18.26 3.99
N LYS A 32 22.06 -17.84 4.64
CA LYS A 32 22.05 -16.58 5.39
C LYS A 32 21.92 -15.42 4.40
N TRP A 33 21.40 -14.30 4.89
CA TRP A 33 21.24 -13.11 4.06
C TRP A 33 22.58 -12.60 3.53
N ASP A 34 23.66 -12.73 4.31
CA ASP A 34 25.00 -12.31 3.90
C ASP A 34 25.55 -13.12 2.72
N ASP A 35 25.16 -14.39 2.61
CA ASP A 35 25.62 -15.29 1.53
C ASP A 35 24.87 -15.08 0.21
N TYR A 36 23.73 -14.37 0.24
CA TYR A 36 22.80 -14.27 -0.88
C TYR A 36 22.53 -12.82 -1.32
N ILE A 37 22.61 -11.87 -0.40
CA ILE A 37 22.27 -10.47 -0.65
C ILE A 37 23.52 -9.61 -0.39
N PRO A 38 24.00 -8.84 -1.37
CA PRO A 38 25.10 -7.90 -1.18
C PRO A 38 24.83 -6.92 -0.02
N SER A 39 25.87 -6.56 0.74
CA SER A 39 25.79 -5.69 1.92
C SER A 39 25.03 -4.38 1.64
N HIS A 40 25.35 -3.69 0.55
CA HIS A 40 24.71 -2.43 0.18
C HIS A 40 23.18 -2.56 -0.04
N LYS A 41 22.69 -3.69 -0.56
CA LYS A 41 21.25 -3.92 -0.72
C LYS A 41 20.60 -4.12 0.65
N ARG A 42 21.23 -4.88 1.53
CA ARG A 42 20.75 -5.06 2.91
C ARG A 42 20.67 -3.73 3.64
N GLU A 43 21.71 -2.90 3.55
CA GLU A 43 21.73 -1.56 4.15
C GLU A 43 20.59 -0.69 3.63
N ASN A 44 20.34 -0.67 2.31
CA ASN A 44 19.24 0.10 1.74
C ASN A 44 17.87 -0.41 2.21
N MET A 45 17.69 -1.72 2.35
CA MET A 45 16.47 -2.31 2.90
C MET A 45 16.26 -1.92 4.37
N ILE A 46 17.31 -1.99 5.20
CA ILE A 46 17.26 -1.58 6.61
C ILE A 46 16.98 -0.09 6.71
N LYS A 47 17.62 0.76 5.90
CA LYS A 47 17.34 2.20 5.83
C LYS A 47 15.87 2.45 5.47
N GLY A 48 15.33 1.74 4.49
CA GLY A 48 13.92 1.83 4.10
C GLY A 48 12.94 1.44 5.21
N LEU A 49 13.29 0.40 5.99
CA LEU A 49 12.51 -0.03 7.15
C LEU A 49 12.62 0.98 8.31
N ALA A 50 13.83 1.49 8.59
CA ALA A 50 14.11 2.46 9.63
C ALA A 50 13.41 3.82 9.39
N LEU A 51 13.21 4.19 8.12
CA LEU A 51 12.38 5.34 7.74
C LEU A 51 10.90 5.18 8.15
N GLY A 52 10.48 4.01 8.63
CA GLY A 52 9.15 3.81 9.19
C GLY A 52 8.03 4.04 8.16
N ARG A 53 8.30 3.77 6.87
CA ARG A 53 7.29 3.93 5.82
C ARG A 53 6.08 3.04 6.12
N THR A 54 5.04 3.64 6.66
CA THR A 54 3.78 2.95 6.97
C THR A 54 2.95 2.81 5.70
N GLY A 55 2.72 1.57 5.28
CA GLY A 55 1.69 1.21 4.31
C GLY A 55 2.19 0.63 2.99
N ASN A 56 1.30 -0.11 2.34
CA ASN A 56 1.51 -0.62 0.99
C ASN A 56 1.58 0.55 -0.01
N PRO A 57 2.65 0.71 -0.81
CA PRO A 57 2.78 1.78 -1.80
C PRO A 57 1.71 1.72 -2.92
N ASN A 58 1.06 0.57 -3.12
CA ASN A 58 -0.07 0.41 -4.03
C ASN A 58 -1.42 0.89 -3.42
N ILE A 59 -1.41 1.30 -2.16
CA ILE A 59 -2.52 1.94 -1.41
C ILE A 59 -2.03 3.35 -1.05
N ALA A 60 -2.91 4.27 -0.61
CA ALA A 60 -2.56 5.67 -0.31
C ALA A 60 -1.27 5.89 0.55
N GLY A 61 -0.82 4.87 1.28
CA GLY A 61 0.57 4.73 1.73
C GLY A 61 1.04 5.91 2.59
N CYS A 62 2.29 6.33 2.35
CA CYS A 62 2.94 7.45 3.04
C CYS A 62 2.42 8.85 2.65
N ASN A 63 1.50 8.96 1.68
CA ASN A 63 0.88 10.22 1.26
C ASN A 63 -0.57 10.36 1.78
N ALA A 64 -0.95 9.55 2.76
CA ALA A 64 -2.26 9.64 3.40
C ALA A 64 -2.42 11.01 4.07
N LYS A 65 -3.34 11.81 3.54
CA LYS A 65 -3.78 13.07 4.14
C LYS A 65 -5.14 12.87 4.79
N LYS A 66 -5.26 13.24 6.06
CA LYS A 66 -6.51 13.15 6.81
C LYS A 66 -7.58 14.06 6.21
N VAL A 67 -8.82 13.57 6.21
CA VAL A 67 -9.97 14.26 5.63
C VAL A 67 -11.11 14.34 6.61
N VAL A 68 -11.88 15.41 6.52
CA VAL A 68 -13.01 15.70 7.38
C VAL A 68 -14.29 15.73 6.54
N ALA A 69 -15.35 15.10 7.05
CA ALA A 69 -16.68 15.13 6.43
C ALA A 69 -17.64 16.02 7.24
N ILE A 70 -18.26 16.98 6.56
CA ILE A 70 -19.30 17.84 7.13
C ILE A 70 -20.61 17.63 6.38
N LYS A 71 -21.72 17.58 7.13
CA LYS A 71 -23.06 17.56 6.56
C LYS A 71 -23.96 18.48 7.37
N SER A 72 -24.63 19.39 6.67
CA SER A 72 -25.59 20.35 7.26
C SER A 72 -25.03 21.09 8.49
N GLY A 73 -23.78 21.57 8.40
CA GLY A 73 -23.12 22.31 9.47
C GLY A 73 -22.66 21.48 10.67
N ARG A 74 -22.74 20.14 10.60
CA ARG A 74 -22.29 19.23 11.66
C ARG A 74 -21.13 18.36 11.19
N LEU A 75 -20.14 18.20 12.06
CA LEU A 75 -19.01 17.28 11.87
C LEU A 75 -19.50 15.84 11.94
N GLN A 76 -19.30 15.08 10.86
CA GLN A 76 -19.73 13.69 10.77
C GLN A 76 -18.60 12.72 11.12
N GLY A 77 -17.36 13.09 10.80
CA GLY A 77 -16.20 12.30 11.16
C GLY A 77 -14.91 12.78 10.54
N VAL A 78 -13.81 12.38 11.19
CA VAL A 78 -12.43 12.58 10.71
C VAL A 78 -11.86 11.23 10.31
N PHE A 79 -11.31 11.16 9.12
CA PHE A 79 -10.78 9.94 8.52
C PHE A 79 -9.28 10.05 8.30
N GLN A 80 -8.57 8.93 8.41
CA GLN A 80 -7.11 8.92 8.27
C GLN A 80 -6.66 9.23 6.83
N SER A 81 -7.50 8.93 5.84
CA SER A 81 -7.28 9.29 4.44
C SER A 81 -8.57 9.27 3.62
N SER A 82 -8.52 9.80 2.39
CA SER A 82 -9.63 9.64 1.43
C SER A 82 -9.98 8.17 1.15
N ASN A 83 -9.00 7.27 1.18
CA ASN A 83 -9.23 5.83 0.97
C ASN A 83 -9.83 5.15 2.21
N ASP A 84 -9.49 5.63 3.41
CA ASP A 84 -10.15 5.18 4.65
C ASP A 84 -11.61 5.62 4.68
N ALA A 85 -11.88 6.87 4.28
CA ALA A 85 -13.23 7.38 4.11
C ALA A 85 -14.03 6.56 3.08
N GLU A 86 -13.45 6.23 1.92
CA GLU A 86 -14.08 5.38 0.91
C GLU A 86 -14.46 4.00 1.45
N ARG A 87 -13.58 3.34 2.21
CA ARG A 87 -13.88 2.04 2.81
C ARG A 87 -15.02 2.09 3.82
N LYS A 88 -15.10 3.16 4.61
CA LYS A 88 -16.13 3.33 5.65
C LYS A 88 -17.47 3.83 5.11
N THR A 89 -17.45 4.66 4.08
CA THR A 89 -18.65 5.34 3.57
C THR A 89 -19.12 4.82 2.21
N GLY A 90 -18.28 4.06 1.49
CA GLY A 90 -18.54 3.63 0.11
C GLY A 90 -18.37 4.76 -0.93
N ILE A 91 -18.00 5.98 -0.52
CA ILE A 91 -17.88 7.13 -1.42
C ILE A 91 -16.51 7.13 -2.08
N CYS A 92 -16.47 7.22 -3.41
CA CYS A 92 -15.23 7.14 -4.16
C CYS A 92 -14.16 8.14 -3.68
N ALA A 93 -12.97 7.64 -3.32
CA ALA A 93 -11.88 8.46 -2.77
C ALA A 93 -11.45 9.59 -3.71
N ARG A 94 -11.51 9.37 -5.03
CA ARG A 94 -11.21 10.39 -6.04
C ARG A 94 -12.18 11.58 -5.94
N ASN A 95 -13.46 11.32 -5.70
CA ASN A 95 -14.47 12.37 -5.57
C ASN A 95 -14.29 13.14 -4.27
N ILE A 96 -13.95 12.46 -3.18
CA ILE A 96 -13.59 13.08 -1.89
C ILE A 96 -12.45 14.07 -2.09
N ARG A 97 -11.34 13.64 -2.72
CA ARG A 97 -10.19 14.53 -3.00
C ARG A 97 -10.54 15.72 -3.88
N ASN A 98 -11.37 15.52 -4.90
CA ASN A 98 -11.83 16.62 -5.74
C ASN A 98 -12.65 17.64 -4.96
N CYS A 99 -13.40 17.21 -3.93
CA CYS A 99 -14.09 18.13 -3.03
C CYS A 99 -13.11 18.91 -2.16
N CYS A 100 -12.14 18.22 -1.53
CA CYS A 100 -11.12 18.89 -0.71
C CYS A 100 -10.27 19.90 -1.50
N SER A 101 -10.09 19.70 -2.81
CA SER A 101 -9.40 20.66 -3.70
C SER A 101 -10.32 21.73 -4.31
N GLY A 102 -11.59 21.81 -3.91
CA GLY A 102 -12.56 22.78 -4.42
C GLY A 102 -13.05 22.53 -5.86
N LYS A 103 -12.64 21.43 -6.51
CA LYS A 103 -13.09 21.05 -7.86
C LYS A 103 -14.54 20.54 -7.87
N ARG A 104 -15.05 20.13 -6.71
CA ARG A 104 -16.44 19.70 -6.51
C ARG A 104 -16.98 20.27 -5.20
N LYS A 105 -18.30 20.52 -5.14
CA LYS A 105 -18.96 21.05 -3.95
C LYS A 105 -19.28 19.97 -2.91
N HIS A 106 -19.60 18.76 -3.34
CA HIS A 106 -19.97 17.65 -2.45
C HIS A 106 -19.70 16.28 -3.07
N ALA A 107 -19.56 15.27 -2.23
CA ALA A 107 -19.51 13.86 -2.62
C ALA A 107 -20.32 13.01 -1.63
N GLY A 108 -21.25 12.21 -2.12
CA GLY A 108 -22.14 11.38 -1.29
C GLY A 108 -23.04 12.18 -0.33
N GLY A 109 -23.32 13.45 -0.64
CA GLY A 109 -24.10 14.34 0.22
C GLY A 109 -23.30 14.98 1.38
N TYR A 110 -21.98 14.80 1.41
CA TYR A 110 -21.08 15.43 2.37
C TYR A 110 -20.18 16.46 1.69
N GLN A 111 -19.82 17.50 2.42
CA GLN A 111 -18.72 18.41 2.08
C GLN A 111 -17.43 17.84 2.71
N TRP A 112 -16.35 17.86 1.94
CA TRP A 112 -15.09 17.24 2.35
C TRP A 112 -13.98 18.26 2.35
N PHE A 113 -13.17 18.25 3.41
CA PHE A 113 -12.06 19.18 3.60
C PHE A 113 -10.82 18.41 4.04
N TRP A 114 -9.65 18.97 3.74
CA TRP A 114 -8.42 18.49 4.35
C TRP A 114 -8.43 18.90 5.82
N GLU A 115 -8.04 18.00 6.71
CA GLU A 115 -7.93 18.33 8.13
C GLU A 115 -6.91 19.47 8.33
N SER A 116 -5.85 19.52 7.52
CA SER A 116 -4.80 20.54 7.57
C SER A 116 -5.25 21.98 7.30
N ASP A 117 -6.33 22.15 6.54
CA ASP A 117 -6.68 23.48 6.02
C ASP A 117 -7.52 24.29 7.02
N ASN A 118 -8.08 23.65 8.05
CA ASN A 118 -8.94 24.21 9.10
C ASN A 118 -10.14 25.08 8.66
N SER A 119 -10.32 25.34 7.37
CA SER A 119 -11.43 26.10 6.78
C SER A 119 -12.81 25.52 7.10
N TRP A 120 -12.85 24.23 7.41
CA TRP A 120 -14.05 23.52 7.78
C TRP A 120 -14.57 23.85 9.19
N CYS A 121 -13.75 24.44 10.06
CA CYS A 121 -14.16 24.87 11.40
C CYS A 121 -15.21 25.99 11.34
N GLU A 122 -15.13 26.90 10.35
CA GLU A 122 -16.09 28.01 10.17
C GLU A 122 -17.49 27.52 9.79
N LEU A 123 -17.59 26.30 9.24
CA LEU A 123 -18.84 25.71 8.81
C LEU A 123 -19.57 24.96 9.92
N ILE A 124 -18.94 24.80 11.08
CA ILE A 124 -19.56 24.16 12.24
C ILE A 124 -20.42 25.20 12.95
N ILE A 125 -21.72 24.97 12.96
CA ILE A 125 -22.66 25.78 13.73
C ILE A 125 -22.49 25.36 15.19
N ASN A 126 -21.95 26.26 16.02
CA ASN A 126 -21.99 26.10 17.47
C ASN A 126 -23.43 26.42 17.91
N GLU A 127 -24.25 25.38 18.09
CA GLU A 127 -25.51 25.45 18.84
C GLU A 127 -25.23 25.57 20.34
#